data_AF-A0A544ZHJ9-F1
#
_entry.id   AF-A0A544ZHJ9-F1
#
_cell.length_a   1.000
_cell.length_b   1.000
_cell.length_c   1.000
_cell.angle_alpha   90.00
_cell.angle_beta   90.00
_cell.angle_gamma   90.00
#
_symmetry.space_group_name_H-M   'P 1'
#
loop_
_entity.id
_entity.type
_entity.pdbx_description
1 polymer ?
#
loop_
_entity_poly.entity_id
_entity_poly.type
_entity_poly.pdbx_seq_one_letter_code
_entity_poly.pdbx_strand_id
1 'polypeptide(L)'
;MVPDALETLRGLDGVDPSEAQERLRELRERHPGVRFRLLWQREDYDDSLHYDLLIKRPGEGTVSLSWCPDRALPWPLRGVQRAGEMLLLRIDGVGVKVVDAVAWLDFLWDEARLVDRIVAAALVQAEMEEAPVELSDDEIQEAVDAFRRARGLLTAERMREWMDRRSLTVVDLQELVAGEVAAARVRERVTAGRVEPYFEEHREEFGTARVARLTFPDSEAARRAAAEIDAGASFFALAERTRGARLVVEDVPAGEIGTARPGDVVSPAPDVLLKVISVAGAELDADTRRRVERRVFDLWIDERRRAAKIEWFWGTTARTGTL
;
A
#
# COMPACT_ATOMS: atom_id res chain seq x y z
N MET A 1 -28.66 -24.37 41.40
CA MET A 1 -28.58 -24.59 39.94
C MET A 1 -27.97 -23.38 39.23
N VAL A 2 -28.68 -22.26 39.00
CA VAL A 2 -28.09 -21.10 38.29
C VAL A 2 -26.89 -20.49 39.04
N PRO A 3 -26.92 -20.30 40.38
CA PRO A 3 -25.73 -19.85 41.11
C PRO A 3 -24.54 -20.80 40.96
N ASP A 4 -24.77 -22.11 41.12
CA ASP A 4 -23.73 -23.13 40.94
C ASP A 4 -23.15 -23.14 39.52
N ALA A 5 -24.01 -22.96 38.52
CA ALA A 5 -23.62 -22.87 37.12
C ALA A 5 -22.78 -21.62 36.84
N LEU A 6 -23.15 -20.47 37.42
CA LEU A 6 -22.40 -19.23 37.29
C LEU A 6 -21.03 -19.31 37.98
N GLU A 7 -20.98 -19.90 39.18
CA GLU A 7 -19.73 -20.14 39.91
C GLU A 7 -18.80 -21.08 39.11
N THR A 8 -19.36 -22.16 38.56
CA THR A 8 -18.61 -23.07 37.68
C THR A 8 -18.06 -22.30 36.49
N LEU A 9 -18.88 -21.50 35.80
CA LEU A 9 -18.48 -20.74 34.60
C LEU A 9 -17.36 -19.72 34.88
N ARG A 10 -17.44 -19.00 36.02
CA ARG A 10 -16.40 -18.06 36.48
C ARG A 10 -15.07 -18.76 36.74
N GLY A 11 -15.11 -20.00 37.22
CA GLY A 11 -13.92 -20.79 37.47
C GLY A 11 -13.19 -21.26 36.20
N LEU A 12 -13.79 -21.15 35.02
CA LEU A 12 -13.22 -21.67 33.76
C LEU A 12 -12.29 -20.67 33.03
N ASP A 13 -12.06 -19.47 33.58
CA ASP A 13 -11.15 -18.49 32.95
C ASP A 13 -9.73 -19.08 32.82
N GLY A 14 -9.22 -19.16 31.58
CA GLY A 14 -7.90 -19.72 31.28
C GLY A 14 -7.76 -21.24 31.45
N VAL A 15 -8.87 -21.97 31.66
CA VAL A 15 -8.86 -23.42 31.83
C VAL A 15 -8.95 -24.12 30.47
N ASP A 16 -8.18 -25.18 30.25
CA ASP A 16 -8.23 -25.98 29.02
C ASP A 16 -9.58 -26.71 28.86
N PRO A 17 -10.08 -26.96 27.62
CA PRO A 17 -11.39 -27.58 27.43
C PRO A 17 -11.51 -28.97 28.05
N SER A 18 -10.42 -29.73 28.16
CA SER A 18 -10.43 -31.05 28.81
C SER A 18 -10.72 -30.95 30.31
N GLU A 19 -9.99 -30.08 31.03
CA GLU A 19 -10.18 -29.80 32.45
C GLU A 19 -11.55 -29.14 32.72
N ALA A 20 -12.01 -28.27 31.82
CA ALA A 20 -13.33 -27.65 31.91
C ALA A 20 -14.48 -28.69 31.87
N GLN A 21 -14.31 -29.79 31.13
CA GLN A 21 -15.29 -30.89 31.13
C GLN A 21 -15.32 -31.66 32.46
N GLU A 22 -14.21 -31.73 33.19
CA GLU A 22 -14.16 -32.37 34.51
C GLU A 22 -14.91 -31.54 35.55
N ARG A 23 -14.67 -30.23 35.59
CA ARG A 23 -15.41 -29.30 36.47
C ARG A 23 -16.92 -29.29 36.17
N LEU A 24 -17.30 -29.50 34.91
CA LEU A 24 -18.69 -29.67 34.51
C LEU A 24 -19.32 -30.98 35.02
N ARG A 25 -18.51 -32.04 35.23
CA ARG A 25 -18.99 -33.32 35.78
C ARG A 25 -19.50 -33.14 37.21
N GLU A 26 -18.77 -32.43 38.05
CA GLU A 26 -19.18 -32.11 39.42
C GLU A 26 -20.50 -31.31 39.46
N LEU A 27 -20.68 -30.37 38.52
CA LEU A 27 -21.94 -29.63 38.39
C LEU A 27 -23.11 -30.55 38.00
N ARG A 28 -22.87 -31.52 37.11
CA ARG A 28 -23.90 -32.51 36.69
C ARG A 28 -24.28 -33.45 37.83
N GLU A 29 -23.32 -33.89 38.64
CA GLU A 29 -23.56 -34.75 39.80
C GLU A 29 -24.42 -34.06 40.87
N ARG A 30 -24.20 -32.75 41.09
CA ARG A 30 -25.02 -31.94 42.00
C ARG A 30 -26.45 -31.70 41.48
N HIS A 31 -26.68 -31.83 40.17
CA HIS A 31 -27.96 -31.51 39.52
C HIS A 31 -28.36 -32.58 38.49
N PRO A 32 -28.65 -33.84 38.90
CA PRO A 32 -28.83 -34.98 38.00
C PRO A 32 -30.06 -34.88 37.06
N GLY A 33 -31.03 -34.04 37.40
CA GLY A 33 -32.22 -33.78 36.58
C GLY A 33 -32.06 -32.67 35.53
N VAL A 34 -30.87 -32.06 35.42
CA VAL A 34 -30.61 -30.92 34.54
C VAL A 34 -29.50 -31.28 33.55
N ARG A 35 -29.75 -31.07 32.26
CA ARG A 35 -28.74 -31.32 31.23
C ARG A 35 -27.93 -30.05 30.99
N PHE A 36 -26.63 -30.14 31.24
CA PHE A 36 -25.67 -29.08 30.96
C PHE A 36 -24.84 -29.41 29.73
N ARG A 37 -24.74 -28.46 28.79
CA ARG A 37 -23.82 -28.51 27.65
C ARG A 37 -22.92 -27.28 27.69
N LEU A 38 -21.62 -27.52 27.78
CA LEU A 38 -20.60 -26.49 27.69
C LEU A 38 -20.24 -26.27 26.23
N LEU A 39 -20.26 -25.01 25.81
CA LEU A 39 -19.76 -24.53 24.54
C LEU A 39 -18.45 -23.81 24.82
N TRP A 40 -17.50 -23.89 23.88
CA TRP A 40 -16.25 -23.15 23.97
C TRP A 40 -15.75 -22.73 22.60
N GLN A 41 -14.95 -21.67 22.59
CA GLN A 41 -14.25 -21.13 21.42
C GLN A 41 -12.90 -20.60 21.86
N ARG A 42 -11.92 -20.71 20.94
CA ARG A 42 -10.63 -20.07 21.06
C ARG A 42 -10.64 -18.79 20.21
N GLU A 43 -10.12 -17.71 20.76
CA GLU A 43 -9.96 -16.44 20.03
C GLU A 43 -8.70 -16.46 19.17
N ASP A 44 -8.81 -16.03 17.92
CA ASP A 44 -7.68 -16.07 16.98
C ASP A 44 -6.59 -15.01 17.28
N TYR A 45 -6.93 -13.96 18.02
CA TYR A 45 -6.02 -12.84 18.30
C TYR A 45 -5.08 -13.09 19.49
N ASP A 46 -5.59 -13.68 20.57
CA ASP A 46 -4.86 -13.86 21.83
C ASP A 46 -4.90 -15.29 22.38
N ASP A 47 -5.42 -16.24 21.59
CA ASP A 47 -5.59 -17.65 21.94
C ASP A 47 -6.43 -17.90 23.21
N SER A 48 -7.17 -16.89 23.69
CA SER A 48 -7.97 -17.02 24.90
C SER A 48 -9.17 -17.95 24.69
N LEU A 49 -9.51 -18.71 25.74
CA LEU A 49 -10.63 -19.65 25.75
C LEU A 49 -11.84 -19.02 26.42
N HIS A 50 -12.98 -19.10 25.74
CA HIS A 50 -14.26 -18.64 26.27
C HIS A 50 -15.25 -19.78 26.39
N TYR A 51 -16.09 -19.70 27.42
CA TYR A 51 -17.02 -20.75 27.81
C TYR A 51 -18.43 -20.20 28.01
N ASP A 52 -19.40 -20.93 27.47
CA ASP A 52 -20.82 -20.65 27.62
C ASP A 52 -21.56 -21.93 28.01
N LEU A 53 -22.56 -21.80 28.89
CA LEU A 53 -23.30 -22.95 29.41
C LEU A 53 -24.75 -22.93 28.95
N LEU A 54 -25.15 -23.99 28.24
CA LEU A 54 -26.54 -24.28 27.94
C LEU A 54 -27.12 -25.20 29.01
N ILE A 55 -28.22 -24.74 29.62
CA ILE A 55 -28.92 -25.44 30.70
C ILE A 55 -30.30 -25.84 30.17
N LYS A 56 -30.61 -27.14 30.23
CA LYS A 56 -31.87 -27.69 29.71
C LYS A 56 -32.58 -28.53 30.77
N ARG A 57 -33.89 -28.31 30.92
CA ARG A 57 -34.78 -29.13 31.74
C ARG A 57 -35.91 -29.70 30.89
N PRO A 58 -36.34 -30.96 31.13
CA PRO A 58 -37.47 -31.54 30.41
C PRO A 58 -38.73 -30.69 30.58
N GLY A 59 -39.40 -30.36 29.47
CA GLY A 59 -40.64 -29.56 29.48
C GLY A 59 -40.45 -28.06 29.69
N GLU A 60 -39.21 -27.57 29.83
CA GLU A 60 -38.89 -26.14 29.94
C GLU A 60 -38.12 -25.64 28.70
N GLY A 61 -37.89 -24.33 28.64
CA GLY A 61 -36.98 -23.71 27.66
C GLY A 61 -35.51 -24.04 27.91
N THR A 62 -34.64 -23.62 26.99
CA THR A 62 -33.18 -23.65 27.19
C THR A 62 -32.71 -22.31 27.73
N VAL A 63 -31.95 -22.32 28.83
CA VAL A 63 -31.27 -21.12 29.35
C VAL A 63 -29.83 -21.13 28.83
N SER A 64 -29.40 -20.00 28.26
CA SER A 64 -28.00 -19.72 27.97
C SER A 64 -27.42 -18.87 29.09
N LEU A 65 -26.31 -19.29 29.66
CA LEU A 65 -25.58 -18.55 30.68
C LEU A 65 -24.16 -18.29 30.20
N SER A 66 -23.81 -17.02 30.11
CA SER A 66 -22.52 -16.55 29.61
C SER A 66 -21.85 -15.72 30.69
N TRP A 67 -20.54 -15.84 30.81
CA TRP A 67 -19.70 -15.01 31.66
C TRP A 67 -18.42 -14.72 30.91
N CYS A 68 -17.92 -13.50 31.06
CA CYS A 68 -16.62 -13.11 30.56
C CYS A 68 -15.95 -12.19 31.59
N PRO A 69 -14.61 -12.15 31.62
CA PRO A 69 -13.89 -11.12 32.35
C PRO A 69 -14.09 -9.75 31.70
N ASP A 70 -13.82 -8.67 32.44
CA ASP A 70 -14.00 -7.27 31.99
C ASP A 70 -13.26 -6.94 30.67
N ARG A 71 -12.22 -7.70 30.34
CA ARG A 71 -11.43 -7.59 29.11
C ARG A 71 -12.14 -8.12 27.86
N ALA A 72 -13.31 -8.76 28.00
CA ALA A 72 -13.95 -9.49 26.91
C ALA A 72 -15.47 -9.27 26.86
N LEU A 73 -16.11 -9.67 25.76
CA LEU A 73 -17.56 -9.57 25.57
C LEU A 73 -18.27 -10.92 25.83
N PRO A 74 -19.49 -10.95 26.38
CA PRO A 74 -20.26 -12.19 26.50
C PRO A 74 -20.57 -12.81 25.12
N TRP A 75 -20.54 -14.15 25.02
CA TRP A 75 -20.74 -14.89 23.77
C TRP A 75 -21.95 -14.46 22.92
N PRO A 76 -23.14 -14.16 23.46
CA PRO A 76 -24.29 -13.72 22.67
C PRO A 76 -24.05 -12.41 21.91
N LEU A 77 -23.04 -11.62 22.32
CA LEU A 77 -22.64 -10.37 21.68
C LEU A 77 -21.45 -10.54 20.73
N ARG A 78 -20.84 -11.72 20.61
CA ARG A 78 -19.67 -11.97 19.76
C ARG A 78 -20.00 -12.20 18.28
N GLY A 79 -21.27 -12.47 17.94
CA GLY A 79 -21.77 -12.59 16.56
C GLY A 79 -22.50 -11.33 16.04
N VAL A 80 -22.69 -10.32 16.89
CA VAL A 80 -23.11 -8.98 16.48
C VAL A 80 -21.82 -8.23 16.20
N GLN A 81 -21.40 -8.16 14.92
CA GLN A 81 -20.15 -7.55 14.41
C GLN A 81 -19.52 -6.57 15.42
N ARG A 82 -18.31 -6.86 15.91
CA ARG A 82 -17.80 -6.14 17.09
C ARG A 82 -17.72 -4.65 16.77
N ALA A 83 -18.33 -3.83 17.61
CA ALA A 83 -18.16 -2.37 17.52
C ALA A 83 -16.68 -1.96 17.56
N GLY A 84 -15.81 -2.76 18.19
CA GLY A 84 -14.35 -2.60 18.20
C GLY A 84 -13.61 -3.12 16.96
N GLU A 85 -14.15 -4.10 16.23
CA GLU A 85 -13.60 -4.53 14.91
C GLU A 85 -13.78 -3.45 13.85
N MET A 86 -14.72 -2.53 14.08
CA MET A 86 -14.86 -1.33 13.27
C MET A 86 -14.12 -0.14 13.85
N LEU A 87 -13.41 -0.20 14.99
CA LEU A 87 -12.68 0.96 15.53
C LEU A 87 -11.24 0.97 15.01
N LEU A 88 -10.89 2.03 14.28
CA LEU A 88 -9.52 2.27 13.83
C LEU A 88 -8.63 2.74 14.98
N LEU A 89 -9.13 3.71 15.76
CA LEU A 89 -8.38 4.32 16.86
C LEU A 89 -9.34 4.94 17.88
N ARG A 90 -8.83 5.25 19.07
CA ARG A 90 -9.59 5.92 20.13
C ARG A 90 -8.79 7.07 20.72
N ILE A 91 -9.38 8.26 20.79
CA ILE A 91 -8.78 9.46 21.37
C ILE A 91 -9.70 9.95 22.49
N ASP A 92 -9.19 10.07 23.72
CA ASP A 92 -9.94 10.54 24.90
C ASP A 92 -11.29 9.84 25.13
N GLY A 93 -11.35 8.54 24.83
CA GLY A 93 -12.58 7.74 24.97
C GLY A 93 -13.52 7.79 23.77
N VAL A 94 -13.25 8.65 22.78
CA VAL A 94 -13.99 8.71 21.51
C VAL A 94 -13.38 7.73 20.51
N GLY A 95 -14.14 6.70 20.15
CA GLY A 95 -13.73 5.74 19.14
C GLY A 95 -14.00 6.26 17.72
N VAL A 96 -12.99 6.18 16.86
CA VAL A 96 -13.08 6.44 15.41
C VAL A 96 -13.28 5.12 14.70
N LYS A 97 -14.29 5.01 13.83
CA LYS A 97 -14.49 3.79 13.06
C LYS A 97 -13.64 3.73 11.80
N VAL A 98 -13.29 2.53 11.34
CA VAL A 98 -12.62 2.27 10.05
C VAL A 98 -13.43 2.88 8.92
N VAL A 99 -14.76 2.74 8.92
CA VAL A 99 -15.61 3.38 7.89
C VAL A 99 -15.52 4.91 7.92
N ASP A 100 -15.46 5.51 9.11
CA ASP A 100 -15.34 6.96 9.26
C ASP A 100 -13.96 7.44 8.82
N ALA A 101 -12.91 6.69 9.16
CA ALA A 101 -11.55 6.99 8.72
C ALA A 101 -11.38 6.83 7.22
N VAL A 102 -11.94 5.78 6.60
CA VAL A 102 -11.95 5.61 5.15
C VAL A 102 -12.72 6.75 4.47
N ALA A 103 -13.81 7.23 5.07
CA ALA A 103 -14.50 8.43 4.58
C ALA A 103 -13.66 9.71 4.71
N TRP A 104 -12.81 9.83 5.74
CA TRP A 104 -11.85 10.94 5.82
C TRP A 104 -10.69 10.81 4.85
N LEU A 105 -10.39 9.59 4.40
CA LEU A 105 -9.44 9.31 3.34
C LEU A 105 -10.08 9.48 1.94
N ASP A 106 -11.35 9.89 1.85
CA ASP A 106 -12.05 10.04 0.56
C ASP A 106 -11.40 11.08 -0.37
N PHE A 107 -10.69 12.08 0.19
CA PHE A 107 -9.89 13.02 -0.62
C PHE A 107 -8.77 12.32 -1.41
N LEU A 108 -8.30 11.15 -0.97
CA LEU A 108 -7.30 10.37 -1.69
C LEU A 108 -7.83 9.83 -3.02
N TRP A 109 -9.16 9.76 -3.21
CA TRP A 109 -9.74 9.46 -4.52
C TRP A 109 -9.56 10.59 -5.53
N ASP A 110 -9.47 11.84 -5.05
CA ASP A 110 -9.17 12.97 -5.93
C ASP A 110 -7.68 12.93 -6.36
N GLU A 111 -6.85 12.13 -5.69
CA GLU A 111 -5.49 11.78 -6.12
C GLU A 111 -5.50 10.51 -7.00
N ALA A 112 -5.89 10.65 -8.28
CA ALA A 112 -5.89 9.55 -9.26
C ALA A 112 -4.60 8.68 -9.23
N ARG A 113 -3.45 9.31 -8.96
CA ARG A 113 -2.15 8.64 -8.84
C ARG A 113 -2.06 7.62 -7.70
N LEU A 114 -2.82 7.74 -6.62
CA LEU A 114 -2.83 6.74 -5.55
C LEU A 114 -3.71 5.55 -5.93
N VAL A 115 -4.89 5.81 -6.49
CA VAL A 115 -5.80 4.78 -6.98
C VAL A 115 -5.13 3.90 -8.03
N ASP A 116 -4.48 4.53 -9.02
CA ASP A 116 -3.74 3.82 -10.07
C ASP A 116 -2.61 2.95 -9.49
N ARG A 117 -1.91 3.44 -8.45
CA ARG A 117 -0.86 2.67 -7.77
C ARG A 117 -1.42 1.46 -7.02
N ILE A 118 -2.56 1.59 -6.36
CA ILE A 118 -3.19 0.48 -5.63
C ILE A 118 -3.65 -0.60 -6.63
N VAL A 119 -4.29 -0.19 -7.72
CA VAL A 119 -4.72 -1.12 -8.78
C VAL A 119 -3.52 -1.83 -9.39
N ALA A 120 -2.46 -1.08 -9.75
CA ALA A 120 -1.26 -1.67 -10.33
C ALA A 120 -0.60 -2.68 -9.36
N ALA A 121 -0.50 -2.35 -8.07
CA ALA A 121 0.03 -3.26 -7.06
C ALA A 121 -0.82 -4.53 -6.92
N ALA A 122 -2.15 -4.41 -6.90
CA ALA A 122 -3.06 -5.55 -6.83
C ALA A 122 -2.96 -6.45 -8.07
N LEU A 123 -2.80 -5.87 -9.26
CA LEU A 123 -2.61 -6.64 -10.50
C LEU A 123 -1.27 -7.40 -10.52
N VAL A 124 -0.21 -6.79 -9.99
CA VAL A 124 1.08 -7.48 -9.82
C VAL A 124 0.95 -8.62 -8.80
N GLN A 125 0.25 -8.39 -7.69
CA GLN A 125 0.02 -9.43 -6.69
C GLN A 125 -0.78 -10.61 -7.25
N ALA A 126 -1.83 -10.35 -8.03
CA ALA A 126 -2.60 -11.40 -8.70
C ALA A 126 -1.72 -12.22 -9.67
N GLU A 127 -0.83 -11.56 -10.42
CA GLU A 127 0.15 -12.24 -11.28
C GLU A 127 1.16 -13.08 -10.48
N MET A 128 1.53 -12.64 -9.28
CA MET A 128 2.37 -13.43 -8.36
C MET A 128 1.63 -14.64 -7.79
N GLU A 129 0.32 -14.57 -7.59
CA GLU A 129 -0.49 -15.71 -7.14
C GLU A 129 -0.69 -16.74 -8.25
N GLU A 130 -0.92 -16.30 -9.49
CA GLU A 130 -1.08 -17.17 -10.66
C GLU A 130 0.23 -17.85 -11.07
N ALA A 131 1.35 -17.14 -10.98
CA ALA A 131 2.68 -17.63 -11.32
C ALA A 131 3.70 -17.23 -10.23
N PRO A 132 3.74 -18.00 -9.11
CA PRO A 132 4.59 -17.73 -7.96
C PRO A 132 6.05 -17.49 -8.31
N VAL A 133 6.63 -16.53 -7.61
CA VAL A 133 8.06 -16.24 -7.68
C VAL A 133 8.71 -16.89 -6.47
N GLU A 134 9.41 -17.99 -6.71
CA GLU A 134 10.22 -18.65 -5.69
C GLU A 134 11.48 -17.82 -5.42
N LEU A 135 11.69 -17.49 -4.14
CA LEU A 135 12.90 -16.84 -3.64
C LEU A 135 13.54 -17.77 -2.62
N SER A 136 14.86 -17.99 -2.74
CA SER A 136 15.59 -18.72 -1.70
C SER A 136 15.84 -17.84 -0.47
N ASP A 137 16.09 -18.46 0.68
CA ASP A 137 16.45 -17.74 1.91
C ASP A 137 17.69 -16.85 1.72
N ASP A 138 18.67 -17.31 0.92
CA ASP A 138 19.88 -16.55 0.60
C ASP A 138 19.54 -15.29 -0.21
N GLU A 139 18.64 -15.40 -1.20
CA GLU A 139 18.20 -14.25 -2.00
C GLU A 139 17.44 -13.22 -1.16
N ILE A 140 16.59 -13.69 -0.24
CA ILE A 140 15.88 -12.81 0.70
C ILE A 140 16.88 -12.10 1.62
N GLN A 141 17.89 -12.82 2.12
CA GLN A 141 18.91 -12.25 3.00
C GLN A 141 19.76 -11.19 2.28
N GLU A 142 20.18 -11.45 1.03
CA GLU A 142 20.89 -10.48 0.20
C GLU A 142 20.06 -9.21 -0.04
N ALA A 143 18.76 -9.39 -0.31
CA ALA A 143 17.83 -8.30 -0.52
C ALA A 143 17.63 -7.48 0.77
N VAL A 144 17.52 -8.12 1.94
CA VAL A 144 17.45 -7.44 3.24
C VAL A 144 18.72 -6.62 3.49
N ASP A 145 19.90 -7.15 3.15
CA ASP A 145 21.15 -6.42 3.31
C ASP A 145 21.26 -5.24 2.32
N ALA A 146 20.77 -5.39 1.10
CA ALA A 146 20.67 -4.29 0.14
C ALA A 146 19.69 -3.21 0.63
N PHE A 147 18.53 -3.60 1.15
CA PHE A 147 17.54 -2.72 1.75
C PHE A 147 18.13 -1.90 2.90
N ARG A 148 18.91 -2.57 3.78
CA ARG A 148 19.62 -1.92 4.89
C ARG A 148 20.66 -0.93 4.41
N ARG A 149 21.48 -1.29 3.41
CA ARG A 149 22.49 -0.40 2.81
C ARG A 149 21.86 0.86 2.23
N ALA A 150 20.81 0.71 1.42
CA ALA A 150 20.12 1.83 0.77
C ALA A 150 19.52 2.83 1.76
N ARG A 151 19.14 2.37 2.96
CA ARG A 151 18.49 3.19 4.00
C ARG A 151 19.41 3.57 5.16
N GLY A 152 20.70 3.26 5.07
CA GLY A 152 21.67 3.55 6.14
C GLY A 152 21.39 2.81 7.45
N LEU A 153 20.76 1.64 7.39
CA LEU A 153 20.46 0.75 8.53
C LEU A 153 21.61 -0.23 8.78
N LEU A 154 22.83 0.33 8.88
CA LEU A 154 24.07 -0.43 8.89
C LEU A 154 24.39 -1.08 10.25
N THR A 155 23.68 -0.68 11.31
CA THR A 155 23.85 -1.26 12.67
C THR A 155 22.57 -1.94 13.13
N ALA A 156 22.71 -2.97 13.96
CA ALA A 156 21.59 -3.72 14.52
C ALA A 156 20.67 -2.84 15.38
N GLU A 157 21.22 -1.82 16.04
CA GLU A 157 20.46 -0.85 16.83
C GLU A 157 19.58 0.04 15.95
N ARG A 158 20.15 0.66 14.90
CA ARG A 158 19.40 1.50 13.94
C ARG A 158 18.30 0.71 13.22
N MET A 159 18.57 -0.56 12.93
CA MET A 159 17.60 -1.46 12.31
C MET A 159 16.43 -1.74 13.27
N ARG A 160 16.71 -2.09 14.54
CA ARG A 160 15.68 -2.29 15.57
C ARG A 160 14.83 -1.04 15.78
N GLU A 161 15.43 0.13 15.96
CA GLU A 161 14.68 1.39 16.08
C GLU A 161 13.81 1.69 14.85
N TRP A 162 14.29 1.35 13.65
CA TRP A 162 13.52 1.56 12.43
C TRP A 162 12.31 0.63 12.35
N MET A 163 12.47 -0.63 12.76
CA MET A 163 11.41 -1.64 12.83
C MET A 163 10.40 -1.31 13.94
N ASP A 164 10.86 -0.94 15.14
CA ASP A 164 10.01 -0.57 16.28
C ASP A 164 9.12 0.62 15.96
N ARG A 165 9.65 1.66 15.30
CA ARG A 165 8.85 2.81 14.84
C ARG A 165 7.77 2.46 13.82
N ARG A 166 7.88 1.30 13.18
CA ARG A 166 6.95 0.80 12.16
C ARG A 166 6.15 -0.40 12.64
N SER A 167 6.33 -0.81 13.90
CA SER A 167 5.73 -2.01 14.47
C SER A 167 5.99 -3.27 13.62
N LEU A 168 7.18 -3.39 13.04
CA LEU A 168 7.56 -4.53 12.20
C LEU A 168 8.38 -5.55 12.99
N THR A 169 8.06 -6.82 12.83
CA THR A 169 8.92 -7.93 13.23
C THR A 169 9.99 -8.20 12.16
N VAL A 170 10.95 -9.07 12.48
CA VAL A 170 11.96 -9.53 11.50
C VAL A 170 11.29 -10.29 10.36
N VAL A 171 10.26 -11.07 10.66
CA VAL A 171 9.47 -11.81 9.66
C VAL A 171 8.75 -10.83 8.75
N ASP A 172 8.07 -9.81 9.29
CA ASP A 172 7.38 -8.79 8.49
C ASP A 172 8.35 -8.03 7.56
N LEU A 173 9.58 -7.78 8.02
CA LEU A 173 10.61 -7.18 7.18
C LEU A 173 11.05 -8.11 6.04
N GLN A 174 11.25 -9.40 6.34
CA GLN A 174 11.61 -10.39 5.32
C GLN A 174 10.51 -10.52 4.27
N GLU A 175 9.24 -10.58 4.70
CA GLU A 175 8.07 -10.62 3.80
C GLU A 175 7.96 -9.34 2.97
N LEU A 176 8.16 -8.17 3.57
CA LEU A 176 8.16 -6.89 2.85
C LEU A 176 9.21 -6.87 1.73
N VAL A 177 10.44 -7.26 2.07
CA VAL A 177 11.56 -7.26 1.12
C VAL A 177 11.38 -8.34 0.05
N ALA A 178 10.93 -9.54 0.43
CA ALA A 178 10.61 -10.61 -0.51
C ALA A 178 9.52 -10.16 -1.49
N GLY A 179 8.49 -9.46 -1.02
CA GLY A 179 7.46 -8.85 -1.86
C GLY A 179 8.03 -7.84 -2.86
N GLU A 180 8.94 -6.95 -2.43
CA GLU A 180 9.61 -5.99 -3.33
C GLU A 180 10.43 -6.71 -4.44
N VAL A 181 11.17 -7.76 -4.09
CA VAL A 181 11.96 -8.55 -5.05
C VAL A 181 11.08 -9.34 -6.00
N ALA A 182 10.03 -9.98 -5.48
CA ALA A 182 9.10 -10.76 -6.29
C ALA A 182 8.37 -9.86 -7.30
N ALA A 183 7.92 -8.67 -6.87
CA ALA A 183 7.32 -7.68 -7.78
C ALA A 183 8.30 -7.22 -8.87
N ALA A 184 9.60 -7.07 -8.54
CA ALA A 184 10.63 -6.76 -9.53
C ALA A 184 10.82 -7.91 -10.54
N ARG A 185 10.86 -9.17 -10.09
CA ARG A 185 10.94 -10.34 -10.98
C ARG A 185 9.73 -10.47 -11.90
N VAL A 186 8.53 -10.16 -11.40
CA VAL A 186 7.33 -10.09 -12.25
C VAL A 186 7.50 -9.02 -13.32
N ARG A 187 7.97 -7.83 -12.96
CA ARG A 187 8.23 -6.76 -13.94
C ARG A 187 9.23 -7.22 -15.02
N GLU A 188 10.34 -7.84 -14.62
CA GLU A 188 11.32 -8.37 -15.56
C GLU A 188 10.69 -9.44 -16.47
N ARG A 189 9.93 -10.37 -15.90
CA ARG A 189 9.26 -11.45 -16.65
C ARG A 189 8.28 -10.91 -17.69
N VAL A 190 7.43 -9.94 -17.34
CA VAL A 190 6.39 -9.42 -18.25
C VAL A 190 6.93 -8.46 -19.31
N THR A 191 8.14 -7.93 -19.09
CA THR A 191 8.84 -7.05 -20.04
C THR A 191 9.90 -7.79 -20.87
N ALA A 192 10.32 -8.98 -20.44
CA ALA A 192 11.30 -9.80 -21.14
C ALA A 192 10.93 -10.03 -22.61
N GLY A 193 11.86 -9.77 -23.51
CA GLY A 193 11.68 -9.92 -24.96
C GLY A 193 10.76 -8.88 -25.62
N ARG A 194 10.19 -7.94 -24.86
CA ARG A 194 9.35 -6.84 -25.38
C ARG A 194 10.08 -5.50 -25.44
N VAL A 195 11.19 -5.36 -24.71
CA VAL A 195 11.97 -4.10 -24.64
C VAL A 195 12.55 -3.72 -26.00
N GLU A 196 13.30 -4.62 -26.64
CA GLU A 196 13.95 -4.33 -27.93
C GLU A 196 12.93 -4.06 -29.05
N PRO A 197 11.89 -4.89 -29.26
CA PRO A 197 10.87 -4.59 -30.28
C PRO A 197 10.14 -3.27 -30.03
N TYR A 198 9.79 -2.98 -28.78
CA TYR A 198 9.10 -1.74 -28.43
C TYR A 198 9.98 -0.52 -28.70
N PHE A 199 11.27 -0.60 -28.37
CA PHE A 199 12.22 0.48 -28.60
C PHE A 199 12.39 0.79 -30.10
N GLU A 200 12.51 -0.23 -30.95
CA GLU A 200 12.67 -0.01 -32.40
C GLU A 200 11.43 0.65 -33.02
N GLU A 201 10.23 0.28 -32.56
CA GLU A 201 8.98 0.88 -33.03
C GLU A 201 8.76 2.31 -32.51
N HIS A 202 9.18 2.60 -31.27
CA HIS A 202 8.89 3.86 -30.58
C HIS A 202 10.15 4.71 -30.32
N ARG A 203 11.20 4.52 -31.12
CA ARG A 203 12.53 5.10 -30.89
C ARG A 203 12.52 6.62 -30.70
N GLU A 204 11.63 7.30 -31.42
CA GLU A 204 11.48 8.76 -31.38
C GLU A 204 11.02 9.27 -30.01
N GLU A 205 10.26 8.47 -29.25
CA GLU A 205 9.76 8.83 -27.91
C GLU A 205 10.87 8.84 -26.85
N PHE A 206 11.95 8.10 -27.09
CA PHE A 206 13.03 7.91 -26.13
C PHE A 206 14.21 8.86 -26.35
N GLY A 207 14.14 9.73 -27.35
CA GLY A 207 15.18 10.70 -27.65
C GLY A 207 15.50 11.61 -26.46
N THR A 208 16.65 12.27 -26.54
CA THR A 208 17.16 13.18 -25.51
C THR A 208 17.48 14.53 -26.13
N ALA A 209 17.00 15.61 -25.52
CA ALA A 209 17.34 16.97 -25.88
C ALA A 209 18.28 17.57 -24.84
N ARG A 210 19.38 18.15 -25.29
CA ARG A 210 20.22 18.99 -24.44
C ARG A 210 19.64 20.39 -24.44
N VAL A 211 19.30 20.91 -23.27
CA VAL A 211 18.61 22.20 -23.11
C VAL A 211 19.35 23.10 -22.13
N ALA A 212 19.24 24.40 -22.33
CA ALA A 212 19.54 25.39 -21.32
C ALA A 212 18.21 25.80 -20.64
N ARG A 213 18.02 25.37 -19.39
CA ARG A 213 16.86 25.70 -18.56
C ARG A 213 17.14 26.97 -17.75
N LEU A 214 16.28 27.97 -17.94
CA LEU A 214 16.29 29.20 -17.17
C LEU A 214 15.01 29.26 -16.31
N THR A 215 15.18 29.13 -15.01
CA THR A 215 14.10 29.23 -14.02
C THR A 215 14.08 30.63 -13.43
N PHE A 216 12.91 31.26 -13.41
CA PHE A 216 12.68 32.61 -12.92
C PHE A 216 12.05 32.58 -11.52
N PRO A 217 12.17 33.68 -10.74
CA PRO A 217 11.54 33.76 -9.42
C PRO A 217 10.00 33.79 -9.49
N ASP A 218 9.44 34.24 -10.62
CA ASP A 218 8.01 34.33 -10.86
C ASP A 218 7.68 34.27 -12.36
N SER A 219 6.42 34.02 -12.67
CA SER A 219 5.92 33.90 -14.05
C SER A 219 5.86 35.22 -14.81
N GLU A 220 5.89 36.37 -14.14
CA GLU A 220 5.92 37.67 -14.82
C GLU A 220 7.32 37.98 -15.37
N ALA A 221 8.36 37.64 -14.61
CA ALA A 221 9.76 37.72 -15.03
C ALA A 221 10.02 36.81 -16.24
N ALA A 222 9.51 35.57 -16.20
CA ALA A 222 9.61 34.64 -17.32
C ALA A 222 8.90 35.17 -18.58
N ARG A 223 7.67 35.69 -18.46
CA ARG A 223 6.93 36.29 -19.59
C ARG A 223 7.65 37.49 -20.20
N ARG A 224 8.23 38.37 -19.39
CA ARG A 224 9.04 39.51 -19.89
C ARG A 224 10.29 39.04 -20.63
N ALA A 225 11.01 38.08 -20.06
CA ALA A 225 12.19 37.51 -20.70
C ALA A 225 11.85 36.83 -22.04
N ALA A 226 10.72 36.11 -22.12
CA ALA A 226 10.25 35.51 -23.36
C ALA A 226 9.98 36.58 -24.44
N ALA A 227 9.27 37.67 -24.09
CA ALA A 227 9.02 38.76 -25.02
C ALA A 227 10.32 39.46 -25.48
N GLU A 228 11.33 39.59 -24.62
CA GLU A 228 12.64 40.11 -25.01
C GLU A 228 13.37 39.16 -25.98
N ILE A 229 13.29 37.84 -25.75
CA ILE A 229 13.87 36.82 -26.64
C ILE A 229 13.21 36.88 -28.03
N ASP A 230 11.87 36.98 -28.07
CA ASP A 230 11.12 37.11 -29.31
C ASP A 230 11.49 38.40 -30.06
N ALA A 231 11.83 39.46 -29.34
CA ALA A 231 12.37 40.71 -29.89
C ALA A 231 13.86 40.64 -30.28
N GLY A 232 14.52 39.48 -30.12
CA GLY A 232 15.90 39.23 -30.56
C GLY A 232 16.95 39.30 -29.45
N ALA A 233 16.56 39.36 -28.17
CA ALA A 233 17.52 39.33 -27.06
C ALA A 233 18.21 37.95 -26.93
N SER A 234 19.45 37.97 -26.46
CA SER A 234 20.20 36.73 -26.20
C SER A 234 19.68 36.03 -24.94
N PHE A 235 19.27 34.77 -25.11
CA PHE A 235 18.83 33.89 -24.01
C PHE A 235 19.84 33.82 -22.84
N PHE A 236 21.12 33.64 -23.15
CA PHE A 236 22.16 33.52 -22.12
C PHE A 236 22.45 34.85 -21.42
N ALA A 237 22.37 35.98 -22.16
CA ALA A 237 22.54 37.30 -21.56
C ALA A 237 21.38 37.66 -20.61
N LEU A 238 20.17 37.17 -20.87
CA LEU A 238 19.03 37.34 -19.97
C LEU A 238 19.24 36.60 -18.64
N ALA A 239 19.85 35.42 -18.66
CA ALA A 239 20.18 34.69 -17.44
C ALA A 239 21.13 35.47 -16.52
N GLU A 240 22.14 36.15 -17.09
CA GLU A 240 23.11 36.94 -16.31
C GLU A 240 22.52 38.22 -15.72
N ARG A 241 21.59 38.85 -16.46
CA ARG A 241 20.99 40.14 -16.07
C ARG A 241 19.77 40.01 -15.16
N THR A 242 19.13 38.85 -15.15
CA THR A 242 17.88 38.65 -14.40
C THR A 242 18.18 38.19 -12.99
N ARG A 243 17.96 39.08 -12.02
CA ARG A 243 18.20 38.78 -10.61
C ARG A 243 17.29 37.64 -10.13
N GLY A 244 17.90 36.61 -9.54
CA GLY A 244 17.17 35.44 -9.03
C GLY A 244 16.85 34.38 -10.08
N ALA A 245 17.20 34.61 -11.35
CA ALA A 245 17.10 33.57 -12.36
C ALA A 245 18.22 32.55 -12.19
N ARG A 246 17.92 31.27 -12.42
CA ARG A 246 18.87 30.17 -12.35
C ARG A 246 18.98 29.49 -13.71
N LEU A 247 20.18 29.48 -14.27
CA LEU A 247 20.52 28.77 -15.50
C LEU A 247 21.13 27.40 -15.18
N VAL A 248 20.60 26.35 -15.79
CA VAL A 248 21.15 24.99 -15.75
C VAL A 248 21.19 24.45 -17.18
N VAL A 249 22.29 23.81 -17.56
CA VAL A 249 22.35 23.02 -18.80
C VAL A 249 22.22 21.56 -18.41
N GLU A 250 21.21 20.90 -18.98
CA GLU A 250 20.86 19.53 -18.64
C GLU A 250 20.31 18.79 -19.86
N ASP A 251 20.26 17.48 -19.75
CA ASP A 251 19.67 16.59 -20.75
C ASP A 251 18.25 16.22 -20.28
N VAL A 252 17.25 16.44 -21.12
CA VAL A 252 15.84 16.14 -20.85
C VAL A 252 15.28 15.20 -21.91
N PRO A 253 14.21 14.43 -21.62
CA PRO A 253 13.49 13.68 -22.65
C PRO A 253 13.07 14.59 -23.80
N ALA A 254 13.25 14.15 -25.05
CA ALA A 254 12.88 14.92 -26.23
C ALA A 254 11.39 15.29 -26.26
N GLY A 255 10.53 14.49 -25.63
CA GLY A 255 9.11 14.83 -25.45
C GLY A 255 8.86 16.14 -24.67
N GLU A 256 9.76 16.57 -23.77
CA GLU A 256 9.60 17.83 -23.02
C GLU A 256 9.71 19.08 -23.90
N ILE A 257 10.42 18.98 -25.03
CA ILE A 257 10.56 20.09 -25.98
C ILE A 257 9.51 20.04 -27.11
N GLY A 258 8.65 19.01 -27.13
CA GLY A 258 7.62 18.83 -28.15
C GLY A 258 8.20 18.78 -29.56
N THR A 259 7.73 19.66 -30.44
CA THR A 259 8.20 19.77 -31.84
C THR A 259 9.31 20.82 -32.03
N ALA A 260 9.83 21.39 -30.95
CA ALA A 260 10.86 22.41 -31.00
C ALA A 260 12.20 21.86 -31.52
N ARG A 261 12.92 22.72 -32.22
CA ARG A 261 14.18 22.41 -32.89
C ARG A 261 15.36 23.07 -32.18
N PRO A 262 16.60 22.60 -32.40
CA PRO A 262 17.80 23.29 -31.92
C PRO A 262 17.77 24.79 -32.25
N GLY A 263 17.91 25.63 -31.23
CA GLY A 263 17.80 27.08 -31.30
C GLY A 263 16.50 27.65 -30.75
N ASP A 264 15.41 26.88 -30.78
CA ASP A 264 14.09 27.32 -30.33
C ASP A 264 14.05 27.49 -28.80
N VAL A 265 13.15 28.36 -28.34
CA VAL A 265 12.86 28.57 -26.93
C VAL A 265 11.42 28.16 -26.64
N VAL A 266 11.23 27.29 -25.66
CA VAL A 266 9.91 26.81 -25.23
C VAL A 266 9.70 27.07 -23.74
N SER A 267 8.45 27.14 -23.31
CA SER A 267 8.10 27.34 -21.90
C SER A 267 7.34 26.12 -21.38
N PRO A 268 8.00 25.18 -20.68
CA PRO A 268 7.35 23.98 -20.14
C PRO A 268 6.50 24.29 -18.90
N ALA A 269 6.76 25.41 -18.22
CA ALA A 269 6.05 25.89 -17.05
C ALA A 269 6.06 27.43 -17.03
N PRO A 270 5.09 28.08 -16.37
CA PRO A 270 4.93 29.54 -16.42
C PRO A 270 6.14 30.38 -16.00
N ASP A 271 7.03 29.82 -15.18
CA ASP A 271 8.24 30.43 -14.62
C ASP A 271 9.54 29.86 -15.22
N VAL A 272 9.45 29.05 -16.29
CA VAL A 272 10.59 28.36 -16.89
C VAL A 272 10.64 28.60 -18.39
N LEU A 273 11.85 28.89 -18.89
CA LEU A 273 12.18 28.89 -20.32
C LEU A 273 13.28 27.86 -20.60
N LEU A 274 13.11 27.09 -21.67
CA LEU A 274 14.09 26.12 -22.17
C LEU A 274 14.58 26.58 -23.54
N LYS A 275 15.88 26.76 -23.69
CA LYS A 275 16.50 26.88 -25.02
C LYS A 275 17.03 25.53 -25.46
N VAL A 276 16.56 25.04 -26.61
CA VAL A 276 17.02 23.77 -27.17
C VAL A 276 18.42 23.96 -27.77
N ILE A 277 19.41 23.19 -27.30
CA ILE A 277 20.79 23.26 -27.79
C ILE A 277 20.99 22.21 -28.89
N SER A 278 20.60 20.97 -28.62
CA SER A 278 20.68 19.86 -29.56
C SER A 278 19.65 18.80 -29.23
N VAL A 279 19.22 18.03 -30.23
CA VAL A 279 18.34 16.87 -30.06
C VAL A 279 19.08 15.66 -30.61
N ALA A 280 19.19 14.60 -29.80
CA ALA A 280 19.79 13.34 -30.16
C ALA A 280 18.71 12.24 -30.17
N GLY A 281 18.76 11.38 -31.19
CA GLY A 281 17.95 10.16 -31.22
C GLY A 281 18.37 9.22 -30.10
N ALA A 282 17.45 8.36 -29.68
CA ALA A 282 17.72 7.39 -28.63
C ALA A 282 18.65 6.26 -29.12
N GLU A 283 19.53 5.82 -28.24
CA GLU A 283 20.26 4.55 -28.35
C GLU A 283 19.85 3.66 -27.17
N LEU A 284 19.80 2.34 -27.36
CA LEU A 284 19.37 1.41 -26.31
C LEU A 284 20.46 1.16 -25.25
N ASP A 285 20.93 2.24 -24.64
CA ASP A 285 21.83 2.22 -23.49
C ASP A 285 21.09 1.79 -22.21
N ALA A 286 21.81 1.76 -21.08
CA ALA A 286 21.25 1.31 -19.81
C ALA A 286 20.11 2.21 -19.29
N ASP A 287 20.13 3.51 -19.57
CA ASP A 287 19.09 4.42 -19.08
C ASP A 287 17.83 4.35 -19.93
N THR A 288 18.02 4.40 -21.25
CA THR A 288 16.97 4.23 -22.25
C THR A 288 16.28 2.88 -22.05
N ARG A 289 17.03 1.80 -21.82
CA ARG A 289 16.46 0.48 -21.52
C ARG A 289 15.53 0.51 -20.31
N ARG A 290 15.91 1.15 -19.20
CA ARG A 290 15.04 1.27 -18.00
C ARG A 290 13.77 2.09 -18.29
N ARG A 291 13.87 3.13 -19.11
CA ARG A 291 12.73 3.95 -19.53
C ARG A 291 11.76 3.14 -20.40
N VAL A 292 12.29 2.37 -21.35
CA VAL A 292 11.52 1.46 -22.22
C VAL A 292 10.85 0.37 -21.40
N GLU A 293 11.60 -0.30 -20.51
CA GLU A 293 11.08 -1.35 -19.64
C GLU A 293 9.90 -0.85 -18.78
N ARG A 294 10.05 0.34 -18.17
CA ARG A 294 8.95 0.98 -17.45
C ARG A 294 7.74 1.19 -18.34
N ARG A 295 7.94 1.70 -19.56
CA ARG A 295 6.83 1.94 -20.50
C ARG A 295 6.12 0.65 -20.91
N VAL A 296 6.87 -0.41 -21.20
CA VAL A 296 6.31 -1.73 -21.53
C VAL A 296 5.54 -2.31 -20.34
N PHE A 297 6.05 -2.15 -19.12
CA PHE A 297 5.36 -2.57 -17.92
C PHE A 297 4.05 -1.80 -17.69
N ASP A 298 4.06 -0.48 -17.91
CA ASP A 298 2.85 0.35 -17.79
C ASP A 298 1.78 -0.10 -18.80
N LEU A 299 2.17 -0.43 -20.04
CA LEU A 299 1.26 -0.97 -21.04
C LEU A 299 0.67 -2.34 -20.63
N TRP A 300 1.49 -3.20 -20.02
CA TRP A 300 1.00 -4.47 -19.47
C TRP A 300 -0.01 -4.25 -18.34
N ILE A 301 0.23 -3.29 -17.43
CA ILE A 301 -0.73 -2.91 -16.38
C ILE A 301 -2.05 -2.44 -17.00
N ASP A 302 -2.00 -1.58 -18.02
CA ASP A 302 -3.18 -1.09 -18.72
C ASP A 302 -3.99 -2.22 -19.37
N GLU A 303 -3.31 -3.18 -20.02
CA GLU A 303 -3.92 -4.38 -20.58
C GLU A 303 -4.61 -5.23 -19.51
N ARG A 304 -3.91 -5.51 -18.39
CA ARG A 304 -4.46 -6.30 -17.28
C ARG A 304 -5.65 -5.60 -16.63
N ARG A 305 -5.57 -4.28 -16.44
CA ARG A 305 -6.66 -3.46 -15.89
C ARG A 305 -7.92 -3.55 -16.75
N ARG A 306 -7.81 -3.44 -18.08
CA ARG A 306 -8.96 -3.54 -19.00
C ARG A 306 -9.62 -4.93 -18.99
N ALA A 307 -8.84 -5.98 -18.73
CA ALA A 307 -9.33 -7.35 -18.68
C ALA A 307 -9.87 -7.76 -17.29
N ALA A 308 -9.46 -7.07 -16.23
CA ALA A 308 -9.84 -7.40 -14.86
C ALA A 308 -11.22 -6.85 -14.48
N LYS A 309 -11.97 -7.62 -13.71
CA LYS A 309 -13.15 -7.10 -13.01
C LYS A 309 -12.68 -6.42 -11.72
N ILE A 310 -12.71 -5.09 -11.69
CA ILE A 310 -12.30 -4.31 -10.52
C ILE A 310 -13.55 -3.85 -9.78
N GLU A 311 -13.71 -4.33 -8.55
CA GLU A 311 -14.80 -3.92 -7.65
C GLU A 311 -14.21 -3.27 -6.40
N TRP A 312 -14.63 -2.04 -6.13
CA TRP A 312 -14.27 -1.32 -4.93
C TRP A 312 -15.36 -1.46 -3.89
N PHE A 313 -15.00 -1.96 -2.72
CA PHE A 313 -15.93 -2.17 -1.60
C PHE A 313 -15.99 -0.97 -0.64
N TRP A 314 -15.31 0.13 -0.98
CA TRP A 314 -15.37 1.42 -0.30
C TRP A 314 -15.40 2.56 -1.33
N GLY A 315 -15.87 3.74 -0.92
CA GLY A 315 -16.02 4.91 -1.80
C GLY A 315 -17.37 4.92 -2.50
N THR A 316 -17.89 6.11 -2.81
CA THR A 316 -19.24 6.25 -3.39
C THR A 316 -19.32 5.55 -4.75
N THR A 317 -20.27 4.61 -4.90
CA THR A 317 -20.46 3.71 -6.07
C THR A 317 -20.58 4.42 -7.43
N ALA A 318 -20.84 5.72 -7.42
CA ALA A 318 -20.88 6.55 -8.63
C ALA A 318 -19.50 6.83 -9.26
N ARG A 319 -18.40 6.69 -8.50
CA ARG A 319 -17.03 6.95 -8.98
C ARG A 319 -16.27 5.67 -9.41
N THR A 320 -16.74 4.50 -8.98
CA THR A 320 -16.02 3.23 -9.13
C THR A 320 -16.39 2.46 -10.41
N GLY A 321 -17.47 2.87 -11.11
CA GLY A 321 -17.91 2.25 -12.37
C GLY A 321 -17.35 2.87 -13.65
N THR A 322 -16.43 3.86 -13.56
CA THR A 322 -15.93 4.62 -14.72
C THR A 322 -14.40 4.68 -14.84
N LEU A 323 -13.67 3.92 -14.02
CA LEU A 323 -12.20 3.87 -14.00
C LEU A 323 -11.62 2.56 -14.53
#